data_AF-A0A0J6CK43-F1
#
_entry.id   AF-A0A0J6CK43-F1
#
_cell.length_a   1.000
_cell.length_b   1.000
_cell.length_c   1.000
_cell.angle_alpha   90.00
_cell.angle_beta   90.00
_cell.angle_gamma   90.00
#
_symmetry.space_group_name_H-M   'P 1'
#
loop_
_entity.id
_entity.type
_entity.pdbx_description
1 polymer ?
#
loop_
_entity_poly.entity_id
_entity_poly.type
_entity_poly.pdbx_seq_one_letter_code
_entity_poly.pdbx_strand_id
1 'polypeptide(L)'
;MVRNLIARHYLGLMDKYCSDGSGRTYLSMTTTDMFHQAITLILQDSSMTRYVKEEEALERIEQRIRNVFSEIKQDHNQGKAIEYADNIQAQETAIE
;
A
#
# COMPACT_ATOMS: atom_id res chain seq x y z
N MET A 1 8.13 9.40 19.37
CA MET A 1 9.28 9.21 18.47
C MET A 1 8.85 9.01 17.02
N VAL A 2 8.16 7.91 16.68
CA VAL A 2 7.79 7.53 15.29
C VAL A 2 7.05 8.64 14.53
N ARG A 3 6.09 9.32 15.16
CA ARG A 3 5.39 10.49 14.56
C ARG A 3 6.35 11.58 14.08
N ASN A 4 7.33 11.94 14.91
CA ASN A 4 8.33 12.97 14.57
C ASN A 4 9.29 12.48 13.49
N LEU A 5 9.59 11.18 13.47
CA LEU A 5 10.43 10.57 12.44
C LEU A 5 9.73 10.59 11.08
N ILE A 6 8.45 10.18 11.03
CA ILE A 6 7.62 10.27 9.82
C ILE A 6 7.53 11.72 9.37
N ALA A 7 7.24 12.67 10.26
CA ALA A 7 7.15 14.09 9.89
C ALA A 7 8.45 14.62 9.27
N ARG A 8 9.63 14.26 9.83
CA ARG A 8 10.94 14.66 9.29
C ARG A 8 11.23 14.05 7.91
N HIS A 9 10.86 12.79 7.70
CA HIS A 9 11.19 12.06 6.48
C HIS A 9 10.05 12.02 5.46
N TYR A 10 8.90 12.65 5.75
CA TYR A 10 7.66 12.49 5.00
C TYR A 10 7.85 12.73 3.50
N LEU A 11 8.41 13.88 3.13
CA LEU A 11 8.60 14.25 1.73
C LEU A 11 9.59 13.33 1.03
N GLY A 12 10.67 12.90 1.71
CA GLY A 12 11.63 11.96 1.14
C GLY A 12 11.03 10.56 0.94
N LEU A 13 10.20 10.10 1.87
CA LEU A 13 9.46 8.84 1.73
C LEU A 13 8.41 8.94 0.61
N MET A 14 7.68 10.06 0.54
CA MET A 14 6.69 10.29 -0.51
C MET A 14 7.35 10.30 -1.89
N ASP A 15 8.46 11.02 -2.07
CA ASP A 15 9.23 11.02 -3.32
C ASP A 15 9.72 9.61 -3.68
N LYS A 16 10.30 8.89 -2.72
CA LYS A 16 10.79 7.51 -2.91
C LYS A 16 9.71 6.53 -3.38
N TYR A 17 8.49 6.62 -2.84
CA TYR A 17 7.43 5.63 -3.09
C TYR A 17 6.35 6.09 -4.09
N CYS A 18 6.23 7.39 -4.34
CA CYS A 18 5.18 7.99 -5.18
C CYS A 18 5.73 8.61 -6.47
N SER A 19 7.03 8.54 -6.74
CA SER A 19 7.64 9.04 -7.98
C SER A 19 7.29 8.25 -9.23
N ASP A 20 6.59 7.11 -9.10
CA ASP A 20 6.09 6.36 -10.26
C ASP A 20 5.01 7.15 -11.01
N GLY A 21 5.41 7.76 -12.12
CA GLY A 21 4.54 8.49 -13.04
C GLY A 21 3.67 7.59 -13.93
N SER A 22 3.61 6.28 -13.67
CA SER A 22 2.81 5.34 -14.48
C SER A 22 1.30 5.66 -14.51
N GLY A 23 0.81 6.47 -13.57
CA GLY A 23 -0.62 6.78 -13.44
C GLY A 23 -1.48 5.56 -13.10
N ARG A 24 -0.86 4.42 -12.77
CA ARG A 24 -1.59 3.20 -12.41
C ARG A 24 -2.33 3.38 -11.10
N THR A 25 -3.56 2.88 -11.11
CA THR A 25 -4.39 2.78 -9.92
C THR A 25 -4.59 1.32 -9.52
N TYR A 26 -4.55 1.05 -8.22
CA TYR A 26 -4.83 -0.27 -7.64
C TYR A 26 -6.02 -0.13 -6.69
N LEU A 27 -7.09 -0.92 -6.88
CA LEU A 27 -8.35 -0.76 -6.14
C LEU A 27 -8.86 0.69 -6.14
N SER A 28 -8.77 1.37 -7.29
CA SER A 28 -9.10 2.79 -7.44
C SER A 28 -8.24 3.77 -6.61
N MET A 29 -7.12 3.30 -6.07
CA MET A 29 -6.14 4.11 -5.32
C MET A 29 -4.94 4.46 -6.21
N THR A 30 -4.52 5.72 -6.18
CA THR A 30 -3.22 6.13 -6.72
C THR A 30 -2.08 5.65 -5.82
N THR A 31 -0.83 5.68 -6.32
CA THR A 31 0.36 5.43 -5.48
C THR A 31 0.45 6.39 -4.28
N THR A 32 -0.01 7.63 -4.45
CA THR A 32 -0.08 8.61 -3.36
C THR A 32 -1.12 8.22 -2.30
N ASP A 33 -2.28 7.71 -2.71
CA ASP A 33 -3.31 7.24 -1.79
C ASP A 33 -2.82 6.01 -1.00
N MET A 34 -2.17 5.06 -1.68
CA MET A 34 -1.56 3.88 -1.06
C MET A 34 -0.50 4.28 -0.02
N PHE A 35 0.31 5.31 -0.32
CA PHE A 35 1.30 5.86 0.60
C PHE A 35 0.64 6.47 1.83
N HIS A 36 -0.37 7.31 1.67
CA HIS A 36 -1.11 7.89 2.80
C HIS A 36 -1.79 6.83 3.67
N GLN A 37 -2.33 5.77 3.06
CA GLN A 37 -2.90 4.64 3.80
C GLN A 37 -1.81 3.93 4.63
N ALA A 38 -0.64 3.68 4.04
CA ALA A 38 0.49 3.08 4.77
C ALA A 38 0.92 3.94 5.96
N ILE A 39 1.05 5.26 5.78
CA ILE A 39 1.38 6.19 6.88
C ILE A 39 0.31 6.14 7.97
N THR A 40 -0.97 6.15 7.59
CA THR A 40 -2.09 6.07 8.54
C THR A 40 -2.03 4.79 9.39
N LEU A 41 -1.83 3.63 8.75
CA LEU A 41 -1.71 2.34 9.42
C LEU A 41 -0.51 2.30 10.38
N ILE A 42 0.63 2.86 9.98
CA ILE A 42 1.82 2.96 10.83
C ILE A 42 1.57 3.83 12.06
N LEU A 43 0.84 4.94 11.89
CA LEU A 43 0.52 5.86 12.99
C LEU A 43 -0.49 5.29 13.99
N GLN A 44 -1.31 4.34 13.56
CA GLN A 44 -2.26 3.60 14.38
C GLN A 44 -1.64 2.38 15.06
N ASP A 45 -0.52 1.86 14.55
CA ASP A 45 0.16 0.70 15.09
C ASP A 45 0.90 1.04 16.40
N SER A 46 0.31 0.65 17.53
CA SER A 46 0.89 0.85 18.86
C SER A 46 2.23 0.12 19.05
N SER A 47 2.47 -0.96 18.29
CA SER A 47 3.73 -1.72 18.38
C SER A 47 4.93 -0.92 17.87
N MET A 48 4.70 0.11 17.05
CA MET A 48 5.75 1.00 16.58
C MET A 48 6.45 1.78 17.71
N THR A 49 5.84 1.86 18.90
CA THR A 49 6.46 2.49 20.07
C THR A 49 7.64 1.71 20.65
N ARG A 50 7.80 0.43 20.31
CA ARG A 50 8.89 -0.44 20.83
C ARG A 50 10.27 -0.11 20.24
N TYR A 51 10.30 0.58 19.09
CA TYR A 51 11.56 0.96 18.45
C TYR A 51 12.09 2.22 19.13
N VAL A 52 13.29 2.13 19.69
CA VAL A 52 13.93 3.22 20.44
C VAL A 52 15.03 3.89 19.61
N LYS A 53 15.64 3.16 18.66
CA LYS A 53 16.61 3.72 17.73
C LYS A 53 15.90 4.25 16.48
N GLU A 54 16.32 5.44 16.05
CA GLU A 54 15.74 6.10 14.88
C GLU A 54 15.90 5.29 13.59
N GLU A 55 17.08 4.70 13.38
CA GLU A 55 17.41 3.88 12.22
C GLU A 55 16.50 2.64 12.13
N GLU A 56 16.39 1.87 13.22
CA GLU A 56 15.52 0.69 13.29
C GLU A 56 14.04 1.06 13.06
N ALA A 57 13.60 2.19 13.62
CA ALA A 57 12.24 2.69 13.40
C ALA A 57 12.01 3.08 11.93
N LEU A 58 12.98 3.72 11.28
CA LEU A 58 12.91 4.12 9.88
C LEU A 58 12.84 2.90 8.95
N GLU A 59 13.73 1.92 9.16
CA GLU A 59 13.71 0.66 8.42
C GLU A 59 12.36 -0.03 8.54
N ARG A 60 11.77 -0.03 9.74
CA ARG A 60 10.45 -0.62 9.96
C ARG A 60 9.32 0.15 9.27
N ILE A 61 9.35 1.49 9.31
CA ILE A 61 8.40 2.35 8.59
C ILE A 61 8.44 2.01 7.10
N GLU A 62 9.64 2.00 6.52
CA GLU A 62 9.82 1.66 5.11
C GLU A 62 9.32 0.26 4.76
N GLN A 63 9.63 -0.73 5.61
CA GLN A 63 9.13 -2.08 5.42
C GLN A 63 7.61 -2.14 5.46
N ARG A 64 6.96 -1.39 6.35
CA ARG A 64 5.50 -1.37 6.44
C ARG A 64 4.87 -0.69 5.23
N ILE A 65 5.48 0.37 4.69
CA ILE A 65 5.06 0.99 3.42
C ILE A 65 5.10 -0.04 2.28
N ARG A 66 6.23 -0.77 2.12
CA ARG A 66 6.35 -1.81 1.10
C ARG A 66 5.31 -2.92 1.26
N ASN A 67 5.05 -3.36 2.50
CA ASN A 67 4.06 -4.39 2.75
C ASN A 67 2.66 -3.94 2.35
N VAL A 68 2.25 -2.74 2.75
CA VAL A 68 0.93 -2.19 2.38
C VAL A 68 0.78 -2.07 0.87
N PHE A 69 1.84 -1.65 0.17
CA PHE A 69 1.82 -1.60 -1.30
C PHE A 69 1.64 -2.98 -1.93
N SER A 70 2.34 -3.99 -1.41
CA SER A 70 2.21 -5.38 -1.88
C SER A 70 0.83 -5.96 -1.58
N GLU A 71 0.29 -5.73 -0.39
CA GLU A 71 -1.05 -6.15 0.04
C GLU A 71 -2.11 -5.59 -0.92
N ILE A 72 -2.13 -4.26 -1.15
CA ILE A 72 -3.09 -3.62 -2.06
C ILE A 72 -2.97 -4.14 -3.50
N LYS A 73 -1.74 -4.32 -4.00
CA LYS A 73 -1.51 -4.87 -5.35
C LYS A 73 -1.97 -6.31 -5.48
N GLN A 74 -1.76 -7.11 -4.44
CA GLN A 74 -2.22 -8.50 -4.39
C GLN A 74 -3.75 -8.55 -4.40
N ASP A 75 -4.40 -7.77 -3.55
CA ASP A 75 -5.86 -7.69 -3.46
C ASP A 75 -6.48 -7.21 -4.78
N HIS A 76 -5.87 -6.22 -5.45
CA HIS A 76 -6.30 -5.79 -6.79
C HIS A 76 -6.26 -6.92 -7.82
N ASN A 77 -5.17 -7.69 -7.83
CA ASN A 77 -5.02 -8.79 -8.77
C ASN A 77 -5.96 -9.96 -8.46
N GLN A 78 -6.24 -10.23 -7.19
CA GLN A 78 -7.25 -11.21 -6.77
C GLN A 78 -8.65 -10.80 -7.23
N GLY A 79 -9.03 -9.52 -7.03
CA GLY A 79 -10.31 -9.00 -7.50
C GLY A 79 -10.47 -9.15 -9.02
N LYS A 80 -9.44 -8.79 -9.80
CA LYS A 80 -9.46 -8.99 -11.25
C LYS A 80 -9.57 -10.45 -11.68
N ALA A 81 -8.93 -11.36 -10.96
CA ALA A 81 -9.01 -12.79 -11.27
C ALA A 81 -10.43 -13.33 -11.04
N ILE A 82 -11.12 -12.86 -10.00
CA ILE A 82 -12.52 -13.20 -9.71
C ILE A 82 -13.44 -12.65 -10.80
N GLU A 83 -13.34 -11.34 -11.12
CA GLU A 83 -14.13 -10.72 -12.20
C GLU A 83 -13.94 -11.44 -13.55
N TYR A 84 -12.71 -11.86 -13.85
CA TYR A 84 -12.43 -12.60 -15.07
C TYR A 84 -13.11 -13.99 -15.08
N ALA A 85 -13.05 -14.72 -13.96
CA ALA A 85 -13.71 -16.01 -13.83
C ALA A 85 -15.23 -15.90 -13.96
N ASP A 86 -15.83 -14.91 -13.30
CA ASP A 86 -17.28 -14.65 -13.36
C ASP A 86 -17.74 -14.31 -14.79
N ASN A 87 -16.94 -13.50 -15.51
CA ASN A 87 -17.24 -13.14 -16.90
C ASN A 87 -17.17 -14.34 -17.85
N ILE A 88 -16.24 -15.28 -17.66
CA ILE A 88 -16.19 -16.52 -18.45
C ILE A 88 -17.46 -17.36 -18.21
N GLN A 89 -17.80 -17.57 -16.93
CA GLN A 89 -18.96 -18.40 -16.59
C GLN A 89 -20.29 -17.79 -17.07
N ALA A 90 -20.42 -16.46 -17.02
CA ALA A 90 -21.58 -15.76 -17.57
C ALA A 90 -21.69 -15.90 -19.10
N GLN A 91 -20.56 -15.90 -19.81
CA GLN A 91 -20.54 -16.14 -21.26
C GLN A 91 -20.91 -17.58 -21.61
N GLU A 92 -20.44 -18.58 -20.87
CA GLU A 92 -20.80 -19.98 -21.09
C GLU A 92 -22.30 -20.22 -20.86
N THR A 93 -22.89 -19.59 -19.84
CA THR A 93 -24.33 -19.71 -19.52
C THR A 93 -25.22 -19.00 -20.55
N ALA A 94 -24.69 -18.04 -21.31
CA ALA A 94 -25.44 -17.30 -22.34
C ALA A 94 -25.44 -18.00 -23.72
N ILE A 95 -24.67 -19.09 -23.87
CA ILE A 95 -24.53 -19.84 -25.12
C ILE A 95 -25.38 -21.13 -25.12
N GLU A 96 -25.93 -21.53 -23.97
CA GLU A 96 -26.99 -22.56 -23.84
C GLU A 96 -28.40 -21.99 -24.05
#